data_AF-B2A2G1-F1
#
_entry.id   AF-B2A2G1-F1
#
_cell.length_a   1.000
_cell.length_b   1.000
_cell.length_c   1.000
_cell.angle_alpha   90.00
_cell.angle_beta   90.00
_cell.angle_gamma   90.00
#
_symmetry.space_group_name_H-M   'P 1'
#
loop_
_entity.id
_entity.type
_entity.pdbx_description
1 polymer ?
#
loop_
_entity_poly.entity_id
_entity_poly.type
_entity_poly.pdbx_seq_one_letter_code
_entity_poly.pdbx_strand_id
1 'polypeptide(L)'
;MSEKEALINRLRRIEGQIKGLQKMVEEEKYCSDILMQVSAVRSAVNNVGKLVLEEHLRKCIDLPQDEEERERAIKELTELIAKYSN
;
A
#
# COMPACT_ATOMS: atom_id res chain seq x y z
N MET A 1 -1.74 -11.48 16.67
CA MET A 1 -1.13 -10.33 15.98
C MET A 1 -2.26 -9.58 15.29
N SER A 2 -2.47 -8.31 15.61
CA SER A 2 -3.53 -7.48 15.04
C SER A 2 -3.23 -7.08 13.59
N GLU A 3 -4.25 -6.74 12.81
CA GLU A 3 -4.11 -6.23 11.43
C GLU A 3 -3.19 -5.00 11.38
N LYS A 4 -3.32 -4.10 12.37
CA LYS A 4 -2.44 -2.95 12.56
C LYS A 4 -0.97 -3.36 12.72
N GLU A 5 -0.67 -4.35 13.56
CA GLU A 5 0.71 -4.85 13.74
C GLU A 5 1.26 -5.45 12.45
N ALA A 6 0.42 -6.11 11.64
CA ALA A 6 0.84 -6.70 10.36
C ALA A 6 1.19 -5.63 9.33
N LEU A 7 0.39 -4.57 9.24
CA LEU A 7 0.68 -3.41 8.41
C LEU A 7 1.99 -2.72 8.82
N ILE A 8 2.18 -2.46 10.12
CA ILE A 8 3.41 -1.85 10.64
C ILE A 8 4.65 -2.72 10.32
N ASN A 9 4.55 -4.04 10.47
CA ASN A 9 5.66 -4.92 10.14
C ASN A 9 5.99 -4.94 8.64
N ARG A 10 4.99 -4.81 7.76
CA ARG A 10 5.23 -4.66 6.30
C ARG A 10 5.90 -3.33 5.99
N LEU A 11 5.45 -2.23 6.60
CA LEU A 11 6.05 -0.91 6.45
C LEU A 11 7.52 -0.88 6.92
N ARG A 12 7.84 -1.51 8.06
CA ARG A 12 9.23 -1.66 8.53
C ARG A 12 10.13 -2.42 7.57
N ARG A 13 9.59 -3.45 6.89
CA ARG A 13 10.33 -4.18 5.85
C ARG A 13 10.62 -3.27 4.65
N ILE A 14 9.63 -2.50 4.21
CA ILE A 14 9.79 -1.52 3.12
C ILE A 14 10.84 -0.47 3.48
N GLU A 15 10.82 0.05 4.72
CA GLU A 15 11.85 0.98 5.21
C GLU A 15 13.26 0.38 5.09
N GLY A 16 13.43 -0.89 5.46
CA GLY A 16 14.69 -1.61 5.27
C GLY A 16 15.11 -1.74 3.80
N GLN A 17 14.17 -1.99 2.90
CA GLN A 17 14.43 -2.04 1.46
C GLN A 17 14.85 -0.67 0.91
N ILE A 18 14.22 0.42 1.35
CA ILE A 18 14.59 1.79 0.98
C ILE A 18 16.01 2.12 1.45
N LYS A 19 16.37 1.78 2.70
CA LYS A 19 17.75 1.91 3.19
C LYS A 19 18.74 1.08 2.37
N GLY A 20 18.35 -0.12 1.96
CA GLY A 20 19.12 -0.96 1.04
C GLY A 20 19.37 -0.28 -0.30
N LEU A 21 18.33 0.30 -0.90
CA LEU A 21 18.42 1.06 -2.16
C LEU A 21 19.37 2.26 -2.05
N GLN A 22 19.30 3.03 -0.96
CA GLN A 22 20.22 4.14 -0.71
C GLN A 22 21.67 3.66 -0.73
N LYS A 23 21.98 2.59 0.00
CA LYS A 23 23.31 1.98 0.04
C LYS A 23 23.76 1.49 -1.34
N MET A 24 22.86 0.90 -2.14
CA MET A 24 23.21 0.46 -3.50
C MET A 24 23.59 1.62 -4.42
N VAL A 25 22.95 2.79 -4.26
CA VAL A 25 23.29 4.00 -5.01
C VAL A 25 24.63 4.56 -4.55
N GLU A 26 24.85 4.63 -3.23
CA GLU A 26 26.13 5.08 -2.64
C GLU A 26 27.31 4.19 -3.05
N GLU A 27 27.08 2.87 -3.17
CA GLU A 27 28.07 1.89 -3.62
C GLU A 27 28.15 1.74 -5.15
N GLU A 28 27.50 2.63 -5.91
CA GLU A 28 27.49 2.65 -7.38
C GLU A 28 27.18 1.28 -8.01
N LYS A 29 26.21 0.54 -7.45
CA LYS A 29 25.77 -0.76 -7.99
C LYS A 29 25.20 -0.62 -9.39
N TYR A 30 25.18 -1.74 -10.12
CA TYR A 30 24.59 -1.80 -11.46
C TYR A 30 23.14 -1.31 -11.47
N CYS A 31 22.82 -0.50 -12.47
CA CYS A 31 21.48 0.06 -12.65
C CYS A 31 20.40 -1.02 -12.73
N SER A 32 20.70 -2.19 -13.33
CA SER A 32 19.77 -3.33 -13.39
C SER A 32 19.38 -3.84 -12.01
N ASP A 33 20.34 -3.93 -11.09
CA ASP A 33 20.12 -4.44 -9.73
C ASP A 33 19.31 -3.43 -8.91
N ILE A 34 19.63 -2.14 -9.06
CA ILE A 34 18.87 -1.05 -8.44
C ILE A 34 17.42 -1.08 -8.94
N LEU A 35 17.20 -1.17 -10.25
CA LEU A 35 15.86 -1.23 -10.84
C LEU A 35 15.07 -2.45 -10.37
N MET A 36 15.72 -3.60 -10.20
CA MET A 36 15.10 -4.79 -9.62
C MET A 36 14.64 -4.55 -8.17
N GLN A 37 15.47 -3.91 -7.35
CA GLN A 37 15.08 -3.56 -5.97
C GLN A 37 13.98 -2.50 -5.92
N VAL A 38 14.00 -1.51 -6.82
CA VAL A 38 12.90 -0.53 -6.96
C VAL A 38 11.59 -1.23 -7.29
N SER A 39 11.59 -2.20 -8.21
CA SER A 39 10.41 -3.01 -8.54
C SER A 39 9.88 -3.80 -7.33
N ALA A 40 10.79 -4.37 -6.53
CA ALA A 40 10.44 -5.09 -5.31
C ALA A 40 9.79 -4.16 -4.26
N VAL A 41 10.34 -2.96 -4.06
CA VAL A 41 9.76 -1.93 -3.18
C VAL A 41 8.38 -1.50 -3.68
N ARG A 42 8.23 -1.21 -4.97
CA ARG A 42 6.94 -0.81 -5.56
C ARG A 42 5.88 -1.88 -5.31
N SER A 43 6.25 -3.14 -5.52
CA SER A 43 5.35 -4.28 -5.28
C SER A 43 4.95 -4.40 -3.81
N ALA A 44 5.88 -4.19 -2.88
CA ALA A 44 5.61 -4.23 -1.45
C ALA A 44 4.70 -3.08 -1.00
N VAL A 45 4.92 -1.85 -1.48
CA VAL A 45 4.07 -0.68 -1.22
C VAL A 45 2.66 -0.91 -1.77
N ASN A 46 2.54 -1.41 -2.99
CA ASN A 46 1.24 -1.74 -3.59
C ASN A 46 0.48 -2.78 -2.78
N ASN A 47 1.16 -3.77 -2.21
CA ASN A 47 0.54 -4.77 -1.34
C ASN A 47 -0.01 -4.14 -0.05
N VAL A 48 0.75 -3.23 0.58
CA VAL A 48 0.26 -2.48 1.75
C VAL A 48 -0.98 -1.66 1.39
N GLY A 49 -0.97 -0.94 0.27
CA GLY A 49 -2.12 -0.17 -0.20
C GLY A 49 -3.37 -1.02 -0.41
N LYS A 50 -3.22 -2.21 -1.02
CA LYS A 50 -4.32 -3.16 -1.19
C LYS A 50 -4.93 -3.60 0.14
N LEU A 51 -4.10 -3.95 1.13
CA LEU A 51 -4.59 -4.37 2.44
C LEU A 51 -5.36 -3.26 3.17
N VAL A 52 -4.87 -2.01 3.08
CA VAL A 52 -5.58 -0.86 3.65
C VAL A 52 -6.91 -0.62 2.93
N LEU A 53 -6.93 -0.76 1.61
CA LEU A 53 -8.16 -0.63 0.81
C LEU A 53 -9.17 -1.72 1.16
N GLU A 54 -8.74 -2.98 1.30
CA GLU A 54 -9.59 -4.10 1.73
C GLU A 54 -10.19 -3.87 3.12
N GLU A 55 -9.41 -3.33 4.06
CA GLU A 55 -9.91 -2.98 5.40
C GLU A 55 -10.95 -1.86 5.35
N HIS A 56 -10.69 -0.82 4.54
CA HIS A 56 -11.63 0.28 4.34
C HIS A 56 -12.94 -0.21 3.69
N LEU A 57 -12.84 -1.06 2.67
CA LEU A 57 -13.97 -1.72 2.02
C LEU A 57 -14.85 -2.49 3.00
N ARG A 58 -14.25 -3.32 3.86
CA ARG A 58 -15.00 -4.08 4.89
C ARG A 58 -15.75 -3.15 5.83
N LYS A 59 -15.10 -2.07 6.28
CA LYS A 59 -15.71 -1.07 7.16
C LYS A 59 -16.87 -0.33 6.49
N CYS A 60 -16.75 0.00 5.20
CA CYS A 60 -17.82 0.65 4.44
C CYS A 60 -19.03 -0.27 4.21
N ILE A 61 -18.80 -1.58 4.02
CA ILE A 61 -19.87 -2.57 3.81
C ILE A 61 -20.64 -2.86 5.12
N ASP A 62 -19.99 -2.72 6.28
CA ASP A 62 -20.62 -2.88 7.59
C ASP A 62 -21.37 -1.61 8.10
N LEU A 63 -21.47 -0.54 7.30
CA LEU A 63 -22.21 0.68 7.66
C LEU A 63 -23.74 0.48 7.56
N PRO A 64 -24.53 1.04 8.50
CA PRO A 64 -25.97 0.87 8.55
C PRO A 64 -26.73 1.71 7.50
N GLN A 65 -27.45 1.03 6.60
CA GLN A 65 -28.76 1.30 5.94
C GLN A 65 -29.20 2.72 5.49
N ASP A 66 -28.43 3.81 5.67
CA ASP A 66 -28.68 5.11 5.06
C ASP A 66 -28.14 5.14 3.61
N GLU A 67 -29.00 5.54 2.68
CA GLU A 67 -28.66 5.65 1.26
C GLU A 67 -27.63 6.75 0.98
N GLU A 68 -27.63 7.84 1.74
CA GLU A 68 -26.71 8.96 1.55
C GLU A 68 -25.29 8.66 2.10
N GLU A 69 -25.18 8.00 3.25
CA GLU A 69 -23.92 7.44 3.75
C GLU A 69 -23.36 6.35 2.81
N ARG A 70 -24.22 5.47 2.28
CA ARG A 70 -23.80 4.43 1.32
C ARG A 70 -23.21 5.06 0.06
N GLU A 71 -23.89 6.06 -0.51
CA GLU A 71 -23.43 6.73 -1.74
C GLU A 71 -22.09 7.46 -1.53
N ARG A 72 -21.92 8.10 -0.37
CA ARG A 72 -20.64 8.71 0.02
C ARG A 72 -19.51 7.69 0.13
N ALA A 73 -19.75 6.55 0.78
CA ALA A 73 -18.76 5.48 0.91
C ALA A 73 -18.37 4.87 -0.47
N ILE A 74 -19.33 4.67 -1.37
CA ILE A 74 -19.07 4.18 -2.74
C ILE A 74 -18.23 5.19 -3.54
N LYS A 75 -18.51 6.48 -3.40
CA LYS A 75 -17.74 7.53 -4.09
C LYS A 75 -16.29 7.57 -3.59
N GLU A 76 -16.08 7.58 -2.27
CA GLU A 76 -14.74 7.57 -1.67
C GLU A 76 -13.94 6.34 -2.13
N LEU A 77 -14.58 5.17 -2.13
CA LEU A 77 -13.98 3.94 -2.62
C LEU A 77 -13.58 4.02 -4.09
N THR A 78 -14.45 4.55 -4.96
CA THR A 78 -14.20 4.68 -6.39
C THR A 78 -12.99 5.59 -6.66
N GLU A 79 -12.89 6.70 -5.93
CA GLU A 79 -11.75 7.60 -6.00
C GLU A 79 -10.44 6.94 -5.53
N LEU A 80 -10.49 6.13 -4.48
CA LEU A 80 -9.34 5.36 -3.99
C LEU A 80 -8.89 4.31 -5.02
N ILE A 81 -9.81 3.52 -5.59
CA ILE A 81 -9.50 2.54 -6.62
C ILE A 81 -8.87 3.21 -7.85
N ALA A 82 -9.39 4.35 -8.29
CA ALA A 82 -8.84 5.09 -9.43
C ALA A 82 -7.40 5.56 -9.19
N LYS A 83 -7.08 6.00 -7.97
CA LYS A 83 -5.71 6.40 -7.58
C LYS A 83 -4.73 5.23 -7.49
N TYR A 84 -5.20 4.03 -7.15
CA TYR A 84 -4.37 2.83 -6.99
C TYR A 84 -4.23 1.97 -8.26
N SER A 85 -5.04 2.22 -9.29
CA SER A 85 -5.05 1.44 -10.54
C SER A 85 -4.17 2.00 -11.66
N ASN A 86 -3.61 3.21 -11.48
CA ASN A 86 -2.76 3.90 -12.46
C ASN A 86 -1.31 4.01 -11.97
#